data_AF-A0AAN0RC45-F1
#
_entry.id   AF-A0AAN0RC45-F1
#
_cell.length_a   1.000
_cell.length_b   1.000
_cell.length_c   1.000
_cell.angle_alpha   90.00
_cell.angle_beta   90.00
_cell.angle_gamma   90.00
#
_symmetry.space_group_name_H-M   'P 1'
#
loop_
_entity.id
_entity.type
_entity.pdbx_description
1 polymer ?
#
loop_
_entity_poly.entity_id
_entity_poly.type
_entity_poly.pdbx_seq_one_letter_code
_entity_poly.pdbx_strand_id
1 'polypeptide(L)'
;MIRWPARAYARPPDGVVHPWAACGHNDAQQASRKEPGIMALDDTDRKPDDVNSGGIAADRLRSIIERIERLEEERKALGSDIKDIYSEAKSAGFDVKVIRQLIRIRKQEPAEVEEMESLLDVYRRALGM
;
A
#
# COMPACT_ATOMS: atom_id res chain seq x y z
N MET A 1 10.89 -3.12 12.78
CA MET A 1 12.19 -3.10 12.09
C MET A 1 12.82 -4.48 12.20
N ILE A 2 12.72 -5.33 11.18
CA ILE A 2 13.71 -6.41 11.01
C ILE A 2 14.08 -6.44 9.53
N ARG A 3 15.40 -6.41 9.36
CA ARG A 3 16.21 -6.11 8.19
C ARG A 3 16.39 -7.39 7.38
N TRP A 4 16.11 -7.35 6.08
CA TRP A 4 16.31 -8.50 5.18
C TRP A 4 17.81 -8.75 4.96
N PRO A 5 18.30 -10.00 5.09
CA PRO A 5 19.64 -10.36 4.65
C PRO A 5 19.63 -10.82 3.19
N ALA A 6 20.70 -10.47 2.49
CA ALA A 6 20.96 -10.81 1.11
C ALA A 6 21.33 -12.30 0.95
N ARG A 7 20.81 -12.89 -0.14
CA ARG A 7 21.47 -13.93 -0.97
C ARG A 7 21.75 -15.29 -0.31
N ALA A 8 20.82 -16.22 -0.51
CA ALA A 8 21.12 -17.65 -0.60
C ALA A 8 20.23 -18.27 -1.68
N TYR A 9 20.82 -18.65 -2.81
CA TYR A 9 20.16 -19.47 -3.82
C TYR A 9 19.85 -20.84 -3.18
N ALA A 10 18.60 -21.04 -2.80
CA ALA A 10 18.11 -22.32 -2.34
C ALA A 10 18.06 -23.29 -3.53
N ARG A 11 18.83 -24.37 -3.41
CA ARG A 11 18.79 -25.55 -4.27
C ARG A 11 17.39 -26.17 -4.17
N PRO A 12 16.64 -26.33 -5.28
CA PRO A 12 15.30 -26.93 -5.23
C PRO A 12 15.39 -28.41 -4.81
N PRO A 13 14.48 -28.90 -3.94
CA PRO A 13 14.52 -30.26 -3.38
C PRO A 13 14.06 -31.37 -4.35
N ASP A 14 13.72 -31.03 -5.60
CA ASP A 14 12.88 -31.89 -6.43
C ASP A 14 13.64 -32.36 -7.68
N GLY A 15 14.78 -33.07 -7.53
CA GLY A 15 15.35 -34.05 -8.49
C GLY A 15 15.47 -33.74 -10.00
N VAL A 16 15.12 -32.55 -10.49
CA VAL A 16 15.03 -32.21 -11.92
C VAL A 16 16.31 -31.51 -12.34
N VAL A 17 17.15 -32.24 -13.07
CA VAL A 17 18.36 -31.72 -13.72
C VAL A 17 17.98 -30.85 -14.91
N HIS A 18 18.32 -29.55 -14.84
CA HIS A 18 18.19 -28.62 -15.96
C HIS A 18 19.41 -28.73 -16.92
N PRO A 19 19.24 -28.51 -18.24
CA PRO A 19 20.14 -29.03 -19.28
C PRO A 19 21.46 -28.25 -19.47
N TRP A 20 21.75 -27.27 -18.62
CA TRP A 20 22.84 -26.30 -18.86
C TRP A 20 24.17 -26.67 -18.18
N ALA A 21 24.22 -27.81 -17.47
CA ALA A 21 25.43 -28.32 -16.80
C ALA A 21 26.04 -29.50 -17.56
N ALA A 22 26.49 -29.27 -18.79
CA ALA A 22 27.42 -30.17 -19.48
C ALA A 22 28.21 -29.35 -20.51
N CYS A 23 29.43 -28.97 -20.15
CA CYS A 23 30.39 -28.41 -21.10
C CYS A 23 31.69 -29.20 -20.96
N GLY A 24 32.09 -29.87 -22.05
CA GLY A 24 33.42 -30.43 -22.25
C GLY A 24 33.43 -31.83 -22.85
N HIS A 25 33.45 -31.95 -24.17
CA HIS A 25 34.68 -32.19 -24.95
C HIS A 25 34.34 -32.38 -26.44
N ASN A 26 35.10 -31.63 -27.26
CA ASN A 26 35.25 -31.66 -28.71
C ASN A 26 34.61 -32.81 -29.50
N ASP A 27 33.77 -32.44 -30.47
CA ASP A 27 33.81 -33.04 -31.79
C ASP A 27 33.86 -31.96 -32.87
N ALA A 28 34.92 -32.05 -33.65
CA ALA A 28 35.16 -31.24 -34.82
C ALA A 28 34.19 -31.63 -35.93
N GLN A 29 33.44 -30.66 -36.45
CA GLN A 29 33.24 -30.59 -37.88
C GLN A 29 32.89 -29.17 -38.33
N GLN A 30 33.79 -28.66 -39.16
CA GLN A 30 33.72 -27.39 -39.85
C GLN A 30 32.57 -27.44 -40.87
N ALA A 31 31.52 -26.67 -40.64
CA ALA A 31 30.55 -26.33 -41.68
C ALA A 31 30.61 -24.82 -41.90
N SER A 32 31.39 -24.46 -42.92
CA SER A 32 31.36 -23.17 -43.61
C SER A 32 29.92 -22.84 -44.01
N ARG A 33 29.24 -22.03 -43.19
CA ARG A 33 28.04 -21.30 -43.61
C ARG A 33 28.39 -19.83 -43.62
N LYS A 34 28.65 -19.33 -44.82
CA LYS A 34 28.73 -17.91 -45.15
C LYS A 34 27.59 -17.18 -44.43
N GLU A 35 27.89 -16.18 -43.62
CA GLU A 35 26.89 -15.22 -43.14
C GLU A 35 26.53 -14.29 -44.31
N PRO A 36 25.29 -14.31 -44.83
CA PRO A 36 24.85 -13.26 -45.71
C PRO A 36 24.10 -12.22 -44.86
N GLY A 37 24.68 -11.02 -44.80
CA GLY A 37 23.91 -9.79 -44.88
C GLY A 37 23.08 -9.42 -43.66
N ILE A 38 23.59 -8.41 -42.95
CA ILE A 38 22.82 -7.45 -42.17
C ILE A 38 21.62 -6.98 -43.02
N MET A 39 20.42 -7.46 -42.74
CA MET A 39 19.19 -6.71 -43.04
C MET A 39 18.81 -5.97 -41.76
N ALA A 40 19.20 -4.71 -41.72
CA ALA A 40 18.61 -3.74 -40.83
C ALA A 40 17.12 -3.65 -41.17
N LEU A 41 16.27 -4.35 -40.42
CA LEU A 41 14.88 -3.95 -40.29
C LEU A 41 14.87 -2.89 -39.19
N ASP A 42 14.84 -1.65 -39.65
CA ASP A 42 14.59 -0.47 -38.84
C ASP A 42 13.13 -0.55 -38.37
N ASP A 43 12.88 -1.25 -37.25
CA ASP A 43 11.57 -1.26 -36.57
C ASP A 43 11.36 0.05 -35.78
N THR A 44 11.86 1.17 -36.30
CA THR A 44 11.43 2.52 -35.89
C THR A 44 10.15 2.90 -36.64
N ASP A 45 9.11 2.07 -36.56
CA ASP A 45 7.75 2.54 -36.82
C ASP A 45 6.74 1.80 -35.95
N ARG A 46 7.07 1.62 -34.66
CA ARG A 46 6.03 1.52 -33.64
C ARG A 46 5.39 2.90 -33.52
N LYS A 47 4.46 3.20 -34.43
CA LYS A 47 3.45 4.24 -34.19
C LYS A 47 2.89 3.99 -32.79
N PRO A 48 3.03 4.93 -31.85
CA PRO A 48 2.29 4.82 -30.61
C PRO A 48 0.82 4.97 -31.02
N ASP A 49 0.11 3.84 -31.03
CA ASP A 49 -1.30 3.78 -31.37
C ASP A 49 -2.03 4.90 -30.63
N ASP A 50 -2.61 5.79 -31.44
CA ASP A 50 -3.18 7.05 -31.06
C ASP A 50 -4.14 6.91 -29.86
N VAL A 51 -3.76 7.57 -28.77
CA VAL A 51 -4.56 8.32 -27.80
C VAL A 51 -6.07 8.48 -28.11
N ASN A 52 -6.82 7.38 -28.10
CA ASN A 52 -8.25 7.39 -27.77
C ASN A 52 -8.46 7.19 -26.25
N SER A 53 -7.41 6.76 -25.54
CA SER A 53 -7.40 6.64 -24.08
C SER A 53 -7.13 7.97 -23.38
N GLY A 54 -6.52 8.96 -24.04
CA GLY A 54 -6.15 10.24 -23.43
C GLY A 54 -7.35 11.08 -23.01
N GLY A 55 -8.38 11.15 -23.86
CA GLY A 55 -9.63 11.87 -23.57
C GLY A 55 -10.46 11.19 -22.48
N ILE A 56 -10.70 9.89 -22.62
CA ILE A 56 -11.50 9.10 -21.66
C ILE A 56 -10.78 9.01 -20.30
N ALA A 57 -9.45 8.86 -20.28
CA ALA A 57 -8.68 8.87 -19.04
C ALA A 57 -8.67 10.26 -18.39
N ALA A 58 -8.58 11.34 -19.17
CA ALA A 58 -8.68 12.70 -18.66
C ALA A 58 -10.07 13.00 -18.08
N ASP A 59 -11.15 12.54 -18.73
CA ASP A 59 -12.52 12.72 -18.24
C ASP A 59 -12.78 11.95 -16.94
N ARG A 60 -12.30 10.69 -16.85
CA ARG A 60 -12.36 9.94 -15.58
C ARG A 60 -11.55 10.60 -14.48
N LEU A 61 -10.34 11.10 -14.79
CA LEU A 61 -9.50 11.78 -13.82
C LEU A 61 -10.17 13.07 -13.31
N ARG A 62 -10.74 13.89 -14.21
CA ARG A 62 -11.52 15.09 -13.85
C ARG A 62 -12.69 14.74 -12.92
N SER A 63 -13.48 13.73 -13.27
CA SER A 63 -14.60 13.29 -12.44
C SER A 63 -14.16 12.80 -11.04
N ILE A 64 -13.01 12.12 -10.93
CA ILE A 64 -12.47 11.70 -9.63
C ILE A 64 -12.04 12.92 -8.81
N ILE A 65 -11.35 13.89 -9.41
CA ILE A 65 -10.87 15.11 -8.75
C ILE A 65 -12.07 15.91 -8.23
N GLU A 66 -13.05 16.22 -9.07
CA GLU A 66 -14.24 17.00 -8.69
C GLU A 66 -14.99 16.35 -7.51
N ARG A 67 -15.12 15.01 -7.52
CA ARG A 67 -15.76 14.28 -6.43
C ARG A 67 -14.96 14.34 -5.13
N ILE A 68 -13.63 14.29 -5.21
CA ILE A 68 -12.75 14.41 -4.05
C ILE A 68 -12.81 15.83 -3.49
N GLU A 69 -12.70 16.87 -4.33
CA GLU A 69 -12.74 18.27 -3.91
C GLU A 69 -14.02 18.59 -3.15
N ARG A 70 -15.18 18.16 -3.66
CA ARG A 70 -16.46 18.32 -2.95
C ARG A 70 -16.45 17.65 -1.58
N LEU A 71 -15.95 16.41 -1.49
CA LEU A 71 -15.85 15.68 -0.22
C LEU A 71 -14.83 16.31 0.75
N GLU A 72 -13.78 16.96 0.24
CA GLU A 72 -12.80 17.68 1.05
C GLU A 72 -13.40 18.93 1.67
N GLU A 73 -14.19 19.69 0.90
CA GLU A 73 -14.94 20.84 1.39
C GLU A 73 -15.94 20.44 2.47
N GLU A 74 -16.73 19.38 2.22
CA GLU A 74 -17.66 18.82 3.20
C GLU A 74 -16.94 18.38 4.48
N ARG A 75 -15.80 17.67 4.36
CA ARG A 75 -14.98 17.25 5.51
C ARG A 75 -14.46 18.45 6.31
N LYS A 76 -14.07 19.53 5.64
CA LYS A 76 -13.61 20.76 6.29
C LYS A 76 -14.74 21.46 7.04
N ALA A 77 -15.93 21.55 6.44
CA ALA A 77 -17.13 22.10 7.07
C ALA A 77 -17.53 21.29 8.32
N LEU A 78 -17.60 19.96 8.22
CA LEU A 78 -17.83 19.09 9.37
C LEU A 78 -16.73 19.24 10.44
N GLY A 79 -15.49 19.46 10.00
CA GLY A 79 -14.36 19.73 10.89
C GLY A 79 -14.48 21.05 11.67
N SER A 80 -15.07 22.10 11.09
CA SER A 80 -15.42 23.32 11.82
C SER A 80 -16.57 23.09 12.79
N ASP A 81 -17.64 22.43 12.35
CA ASP A 81 -18.82 22.18 13.19
C ASP A 81 -18.45 21.39 14.45
N ILE A 82 -17.59 20.37 14.31
CA ILE A 82 -17.09 19.59 15.45
C ILE A 82 -16.30 20.49 16.44
N LYS A 83 -15.51 21.45 15.95
CA LYS A 83 -14.77 22.37 16.82
C LYS A 83 -15.69 23.33 17.55
N ASP A 84 -16.74 23.78 16.90
CA ASP A 84 -17.72 24.68 17.50
C ASP A 84 -18.48 23.97 18.62
N ILE A 85 -18.89 22.71 18.42
CA ILE A 85 -19.51 21.88 19.48
C ILE A 85 -18.56 21.69 20.66
N TYR A 86 -17.27 21.43 20.43
CA TYR A 86 -16.30 21.34 21.53
C TYR A 86 -16.11 22.68 22.26
N SER A 87 -16.24 23.81 21.56
CA SER A 87 -16.12 25.15 22.15
C SER A 87 -17.37 25.52 22.95
N GLU A 88 -18.55 25.10 22.49
CA GLU A 88 -19.81 25.18 23.23
C GLU A 88 -19.73 24.35 24.52
N ALA A 89 -19.29 23.09 24.42
CA ALA A 89 -19.11 22.21 25.58
C ALA A 89 -18.15 22.82 26.62
N LYS A 90 -17.07 23.47 26.17
CA LYS A 90 -16.15 24.18 27.04
C LYS A 90 -16.82 25.37 27.73
N SER A 91 -17.62 26.13 26.99
CA SER A 91 -18.36 27.29 27.52
C SER A 91 -19.44 26.87 28.52
N ALA A 92 -20.02 25.68 28.35
CA ALA A 92 -20.95 25.06 29.29
C ALA A 92 -20.27 24.46 30.54
N GLY A 93 -18.93 24.48 30.62
CA GLY A 93 -18.16 24.01 31.78
C GLY A 93 -17.71 22.55 31.73
N PHE A 94 -17.83 21.86 30.59
CA PHE A 94 -17.33 20.49 30.44
C PHE A 94 -15.85 20.45 30.03
N ASP A 95 -15.11 19.43 30.50
CA ASP A 95 -13.75 19.18 30.04
C ASP A 95 -13.75 18.45 28.69
N VAL A 96 -13.28 19.16 27.66
CA VAL A 96 -13.14 18.66 26.28
C VAL A 96 -12.26 17.40 26.22
N LYS A 97 -11.25 17.24 27.08
CA LYS A 97 -10.38 16.05 27.10
C LYS A 97 -11.16 14.81 27.50
N VAL A 98 -11.98 14.92 28.54
CA VAL A 98 -12.83 13.83 29.04
C VAL A 98 -13.86 13.45 27.99
N ILE A 99 -14.52 14.43 27.35
CA ILE A 99 -15.49 14.16 26.27
C ILE A 99 -14.84 13.39 25.11
N ARG A 100 -13.64 13.79 24.67
CA ARG A 100 -12.92 13.07 23.60
C ARG A 100 -12.60 11.63 23.99
N GLN A 101 -12.22 11.40 25.24
CA GLN A 101 -11.96 10.06 25.74
C GLN A 101 -13.26 9.22 25.79
N LEU A 102 -14.36 9.82 26.24
CA LEU A 102 -15.68 9.17 26.24
C LEU A 102 -16.12 8.77 24.84
N ILE A 103 -15.97 9.65 23.83
CA ILE A 103 -16.28 9.32 22.43
C ILE A 103 -15.41 8.16 21.93
N ARG A 104 -14.13 8.09 22.34
CA ARG A 104 -13.24 6.98 21.97
C ARG A 104 -13.68 5.67 22.60
N ILE A 105 -14.06 5.66 23.87
CA ILE A 105 -14.56 4.47 24.57
C ILE A 105 -15.87 4.01 23.93
N ARG A 106 -16.78 4.93 23.62
CA ARG A 106 -18.06 4.63 22.95
C ARG A 106 -17.94 4.06 21.53
N LYS A 107 -16.77 4.19 20.90
CA LYS A 107 -16.48 3.61 19.59
C LYS A 107 -15.91 2.20 19.67
N GLN A 108 -15.42 1.78 20.83
CA GLN A 108 -14.90 0.43 21.06
C GLN A 108 -16.03 -0.54 21.37
N GLU A 109 -15.77 -1.83 21.19
CA GLU A 109 -16.71 -2.88 21.58
C GLU A 109 -16.83 -2.95 23.12
N PRO A 110 -18.03 -3.11 23.70
CA PRO A 110 -18.19 -3.16 25.15
C PRO A 110 -17.37 -4.28 25.81
N ALA A 111 -17.20 -5.43 25.15
CA ALA A 111 -16.40 -6.54 25.64
C ALA A 111 -14.90 -6.17 25.76
N GLU A 112 -14.34 -5.55 24.72
CA GLU A 112 -12.94 -5.10 24.73
C GLU A 112 -12.68 -4.05 25.82
N VAL A 113 -13.64 -3.15 26.05
CA VAL A 113 -13.55 -2.14 27.11
C VAL A 113 -13.53 -2.80 28.50
N GLU A 114 -14.43 -3.75 28.75
CA GLU A 114 -14.52 -4.44 30.04
C GLU A 114 -13.26 -5.28 30.34
N GLU A 115 -12.75 -6.02 29.34
CA GLU A 115 -11.51 -6.79 29.47
C GLU A 115 -10.32 -5.89 29.81
N MET A 116 -10.19 -4.76 29.10
CA MET A 116 -9.13 -3.80 29.34
C MET A 116 -9.25 -3.11 30.71
N GLU A 117 -10.47 -2.78 31.14
CA GLU A 117 -10.73 -2.22 32.47
C GLU A 117 -10.36 -3.21 33.58
N SER A 118 -10.71 -4.48 33.42
CA SER A 118 -10.34 -5.56 34.34
C SER A 118 -8.83 -5.72 34.46
N LEU A 119 -8.12 -5.75 33.32
CA LEU A 119 -6.66 -5.82 33.30
C LEU A 119 -6.00 -4.60 33.95
N LEU A 120 -6.53 -3.39 33.67
CA LEU A 120 -6.02 -2.15 34.27
C LEU A 120 -6.20 -2.15 35.79
N ASP A 121 -7.31 -2.66 36.29
CA ASP A 121 -7.59 -2.78 37.72
C ASP A 121 -6.61 -3.75 38.42
N VAL A 122 -6.34 -4.91 37.81
CA VAL A 122 -5.30 -5.85 38.30
C VAL A 122 -3.94 -5.17 38.39
N TYR A 123 -3.52 -4.44 37.35
CA TYR A 123 -2.23 -3.76 37.35
C TYR A 123 -2.16 -2.56 38.31
N ARG A 124 -3.25 -1.80 38.47
CA ARG A 124 -3.33 -0.70 39.44
C ARG A 124 -3.15 -1.20 40.86
N ARG A 125 -3.86 -2.27 41.22
CA ARG A 125 -3.69 -2.94 42.52
C ARG A 125 -2.26 -3.42 42.75
N ALA A 126 -1.64 -4.03 41.73
CA ALA A 126 -0.25 -4.47 41.83
C ALA A 126 0.75 -3.32 42.05
N LEU A 127 0.44 -2.13 41.52
CA LEU A 127 1.25 -0.91 41.69
C LEU A 127 0.86 -0.09 42.93
N GLY A 128 -0.20 -0.47 43.65
CA GLY A 128 -0.70 0.28 44.81
C GLY A 128 -1.34 1.63 44.46
N MET A 129 -1.89 1.76 43.25
CA MET A 129 -2.65 2.93 42.76
C MET A 129 -4.15 2.65 42.69
#